data_AF-A0A935XXY7-F1
#
_entry.id   AF-A0A935XXY7-F1
#
_cell.length_a   1.000
_cell.length_b   1.000
_cell.length_c   1.000
_cell.angle_alpha   90.00
_cell.angle_beta   90.00
_cell.angle_gamma   90.00
#
_symmetry.space_group_name_H-M   'P 1'
#
loop_
_entity.id
_entity.type
_entity.pdbx_description
1 polymer ?
#
loop_
_entity_poly.entity_id
_entity_poly.type
_entity_poly.pdbx_seq_one_letter_code
_entity_poly.pdbx_strand_id
1 'polypeptide(L)'
;MNEVEVVQRNHILSARLKPDDPLYSNQWFLNNDGTQGGVNDADIDADKAWNISTGGMTESGDTIVVCVIDDGVDIRHDDLRENLWFNFAEIPKNGLDDDSNGYVDDYRGWSTYTRNDSFGTGQHGTPVCGLAAAKGNNGIGISSPSWNIKLMFVEGGGDEANAIETYAYPWRMRKMYNESGGKQRRLCSRNKYILGCR
;
A
#
# COMPACT_ATOMS: atom_id res chain seq x y z
N MET A 1 52.65 28.31 -3.05
CA MET A 1 52.28 26.88 -3.05
C MET A 1 50.77 26.87 -3.10
N ASN A 2 50.16 26.18 -4.07
CA ASN A 2 48.70 26.08 -4.13
C ASN A 2 48.28 25.03 -3.10
N GLU A 3 47.69 25.50 -2.02
CA GLU A 3 47.06 24.63 -1.03
C GLU A 3 45.73 24.12 -1.59
N VAL A 4 45.48 22.83 -1.42
CA VAL A 4 44.23 22.20 -1.80
C VAL A 4 43.24 22.45 -0.66
N GLU A 5 42.25 23.33 -0.89
CA GLU A 5 41.28 23.73 0.15
C GLU A 5 40.23 22.65 0.44
N VAL A 6 39.84 21.85 -0.56
CA VAL A 6 38.87 20.76 -0.39
C VAL A 6 39.19 19.60 -1.33
N VAL A 7 39.13 18.38 -0.80
CA VAL A 7 39.08 17.13 -1.57
C VAL A 7 37.86 16.33 -1.15
N GLN A 8 37.11 15.83 -2.12
CA GLN A 8 36.04 14.84 -1.90
C GLN A 8 36.41 13.52 -2.55
N ARG A 9 35.84 12.42 -2.05
CA ARG A 9 36.05 11.10 -2.65
C ARG A 9 35.49 11.10 -4.08
N ASN A 10 36.19 10.42 -4.98
CA ASN A 10 35.60 10.08 -6.27
C ASN A 10 34.50 9.03 -6.03
N HIS A 11 33.30 9.29 -6.51
CA HIS A 11 32.15 8.40 -6.34
C HIS A 11 31.83 7.71 -7.67
N ILE A 12 31.63 6.38 -7.63
CA ILE A 12 31.10 5.65 -8.78
C ILE A 12 29.63 6.03 -8.90
N LEU A 13 29.25 6.61 -10.04
CA LEU A 13 27.86 6.91 -10.36
C LEU A 13 27.16 5.63 -10.83
N SER A 14 25.97 5.36 -10.30
CA SER A 14 25.05 4.35 -10.83
C SER A 14 23.78 5.03 -11.34
N ALA A 15 23.11 4.41 -12.32
CA ALA A 15 21.77 4.85 -12.70
C ALA A 15 20.83 4.72 -11.49
N ARG A 16 19.90 5.67 -11.33
CA ARG A 16 18.87 5.60 -10.29
C ARG A 16 17.91 4.45 -10.62
N LEU A 17 17.41 3.79 -9.57
CA LEU A 17 16.40 2.76 -9.74
C LEU A 17 15.09 3.40 -10.24
N LYS A 18 14.61 2.93 -11.39
CA LYS A 18 13.36 3.37 -12.02
C LYS A 18 12.54 2.12 -12.37
N PRO A 19 11.21 2.12 -12.15
CA PRO A 19 10.39 0.99 -12.54
C PRO A 19 10.30 0.86 -14.06
N ASP A 20 10.11 -0.35 -14.55
CA ASP A 20 9.82 -0.66 -15.96
C ASP A 20 8.33 -0.52 -16.33
N ASP A 21 7.50 -0.01 -15.41
CA ASP A 21 6.06 0.16 -15.57
C ASP A 21 5.74 1.19 -16.69
N PRO A 22 4.95 0.84 -17.74
CA PRO A 22 4.79 1.66 -18.94
C PRO A 22 4.20 3.06 -18.72
N LEU A 23 3.39 3.24 -17.68
CA LEU A 23 2.74 4.51 -17.37
C LEU A 23 3.46 5.30 -16.27
N TYR A 24 4.61 4.82 -15.76
CA TYR A 24 5.38 5.53 -14.74
C TYR A 24 5.75 6.97 -15.16
N SER A 25 6.05 7.19 -16.45
CA SER A 25 6.35 8.54 -16.93
C SER A 25 5.19 9.52 -16.73
N ASN A 26 3.94 9.05 -16.64
CA ASN A 26 2.77 9.91 -16.42
C ASN A 26 2.57 10.25 -14.93
N GLN A 27 3.35 9.66 -14.03
CA GLN A 27 3.24 9.85 -12.58
C GLN A 27 4.22 10.91 -12.09
N TRP A 28 3.99 12.16 -12.49
CA TRP A 28 4.84 13.32 -12.16
C TRP A 28 5.18 13.40 -10.66
N PHE A 29 4.25 13.03 -9.79
CA PHE A 29 4.44 13.13 -8.35
C PHE A 29 5.54 12.20 -7.82
N LEU A 30 5.93 11.15 -8.55
CA LEU A 30 7.01 10.24 -8.17
C LEU A 30 8.39 10.78 -8.55
N ASN A 31 8.47 11.49 -9.68
CA ASN A 31 9.67 12.12 -10.20
C ASN A 31 9.27 13.12 -11.30
N ASN A 32 9.62 14.38 -11.10
CA ASN A 32 9.25 15.50 -11.96
C ASN A 32 10.53 16.23 -12.42
N ASP A 33 10.96 15.92 -13.63
CA ASP A 33 12.11 16.57 -14.28
C ASP A 33 11.74 17.88 -15.02
N GLY A 34 10.52 18.38 -14.84
CA GLY A 34 10.00 19.56 -15.51
C GLY A 34 9.62 19.38 -16.98
N THR A 35 9.82 18.21 -17.57
CA THR A 35 9.57 17.98 -19.02
C THR A 35 8.09 18.03 -19.41
N GLN A 36 7.18 17.86 -18.45
CA GLN A 36 5.73 17.86 -18.65
C GLN A 36 5.05 19.19 -18.26
N GLY A 37 5.80 20.28 -18.18
CA GLY A 37 5.25 21.61 -17.89
C GLY A 37 5.02 21.90 -16.41
N GLY A 38 5.61 21.09 -15.51
CA GLY A 38 5.65 21.30 -14.06
C GLY A 38 6.92 22.03 -13.59
N VAL A 39 6.98 22.35 -12.30
CA VAL A 39 8.21 22.82 -11.65
C VAL A 39 9.11 21.61 -11.44
N ASN A 40 10.33 21.66 -12.00
CA ASN A 40 11.34 20.63 -11.79
C ASN A 40 11.58 20.39 -10.28
N ASP A 41 11.72 19.12 -9.88
CA ASP A 41 11.93 18.67 -8.48
C ASP A 41 10.71 18.90 -7.56
N ALA A 42 9.54 19.28 -8.11
CA ALA A 42 8.29 19.33 -7.37
C ALA A 42 7.59 17.95 -7.38
N ASP A 43 8.14 17.02 -6.61
CA ASP A 43 7.70 15.63 -6.47
C ASP A 43 8.05 15.08 -5.06
N ILE A 44 7.87 13.77 -4.83
CA ILE A 44 8.17 13.11 -3.55
C ILE A 44 9.54 12.43 -3.50
N ASP A 45 10.41 12.66 -4.49
CA ASP A 45 11.74 12.07 -4.58
C ASP A 45 11.73 10.52 -4.50
N ALA A 46 10.73 9.88 -5.13
CA ALA A 46 10.55 8.43 -5.01
C ALA A 46 11.75 7.66 -5.58
N ASP A 47 12.36 8.17 -6.66
CA ASP A 47 13.55 7.60 -7.27
C ASP A 47 14.78 7.64 -6.34
N LYS A 48 14.89 8.67 -5.48
CA LYS A 48 15.90 8.73 -4.42
C LYS A 48 15.58 7.70 -3.33
N ALA A 49 14.32 7.60 -2.92
CA ALA A 49 13.86 6.67 -1.89
C ALA A 49 14.03 5.20 -2.29
N TRP A 50 13.78 4.84 -3.55
CA TRP A 50 13.90 3.47 -4.06
C TRP A 50 15.33 2.94 -4.09
N ASN A 51 16.34 3.81 -4.08
CA ASN A 51 17.73 3.40 -3.88
C ASN A 51 18.01 2.93 -2.43
N ILE A 52 17.13 3.26 -1.48
CA ILE A 52 17.21 2.82 -0.09
C ILE A 52 16.30 1.60 0.10
N SER A 53 15.04 1.70 -0.32
CA SER A 53 14.06 0.61 -0.24
C SER A 53 12.90 0.84 -1.19
N THR A 54 12.42 -0.23 -1.82
CA THR A 54 11.17 -0.25 -2.60
C THR A 54 9.98 -0.69 -1.74
N GLY A 55 10.12 -0.66 -0.40
CA GLY A 55 9.10 -1.07 0.54
C GLY A 55 8.92 -2.58 0.68
N GLY A 56 7.80 -2.96 1.30
CA GLY A 56 7.37 -4.34 1.52
C GLY A 56 7.69 -4.93 2.89
N MET A 57 8.83 -4.58 3.48
CA MET A 57 9.20 -5.00 4.83
C MET A 57 9.64 -3.82 5.70
N THR A 58 9.38 -3.89 7.00
CA THR A 58 9.93 -2.98 8.01
C THR A 58 11.39 -3.30 8.29
N GLU A 59 12.10 -2.39 8.96
CA GLU A 59 13.46 -2.65 9.46
C GLU A 59 13.53 -3.87 10.39
N SER A 60 12.44 -4.20 11.09
CA SER A 60 12.33 -5.38 11.96
C SER A 60 12.01 -6.67 11.20
N GLY A 61 11.81 -6.63 9.88
CA GLY A 61 11.47 -7.79 9.07
C GLY A 61 9.98 -8.16 9.10
N ASP A 62 9.09 -7.21 9.39
CA ASP A 62 7.63 -7.40 9.28
C ASP A 62 7.12 -6.93 7.92
N THR A 63 6.12 -7.60 7.36
CA THR A 63 5.48 -7.13 6.12
C THR A 63 4.74 -5.81 6.35
N ILE A 64 4.98 -4.82 5.48
CA ILE A 64 4.24 -3.56 5.48
C ILE A 64 2.86 -3.81 4.90
N VAL A 65 1.81 -3.52 5.67
CA VAL A 65 0.43 -3.52 5.20
C VAL A 65 -0.16 -2.12 5.28
N VAL A 66 -0.75 -1.65 4.19
CA VAL A 66 -1.51 -0.41 4.11
C VAL A 66 -2.99 -0.76 4.05
N CYS A 67 -3.80 -0.07 4.86
CA CYS A 67 -5.25 -0.21 4.81
C CYS A 67 -5.85 0.94 4.01
N VAL A 68 -6.64 0.61 2.99
CA VAL A 68 -7.46 1.56 2.25
C VAL A 68 -8.92 1.31 2.59
N ILE A 69 -9.64 2.39 2.94
CA ILE A 69 -11.08 2.37 3.19
C ILE A 69 -11.75 3.17 2.07
N ASP A 70 -12.54 2.51 1.22
CA ASP A 70 -13.10 3.16 0.01
C ASP A 70 -14.38 2.44 -0.54
N ASP A 71 -14.81 2.78 -1.76
CA ASP A 71 -16.05 2.34 -2.42
C ASP A 71 -15.99 0.96 -3.13
N GLY A 72 -14.89 0.24 -2.96
CA GLY A 72 -14.61 -1.05 -3.59
C GLY A 72 -13.21 -1.10 -4.20
N VAL A 73 -12.79 -2.28 -4.63
CA VAL A 73 -11.51 -2.47 -5.33
C VAL A 73 -11.60 -3.65 -6.29
N ASP A 74 -11.07 -3.49 -7.51
CA ASP A 74 -10.92 -4.60 -8.43
C ASP A 74 -9.74 -5.47 -8.03
N ILE A 75 -10.03 -6.47 -7.18
CA ILE A 75 -9.05 -7.47 -6.74
C ILE A 75 -8.51 -8.37 -7.86
N ARG A 76 -9.05 -8.28 -9.08
CA ARG A 76 -8.53 -9.01 -10.24
C ARG A 76 -7.63 -8.14 -11.11
N HIS A 77 -7.46 -6.87 -10.77
CA HIS A 77 -6.59 -5.96 -11.52
C HIS A 77 -5.15 -6.48 -11.49
N ASP A 78 -4.56 -6.66 -12.68
CA ASP A 78 -3.24 -7.30 -12.83
C ASP A 78 -2.13 -6.56 -12.09
N ASP A 79 -2.25 -5.25 -12.00
CA ASP A 79 -1.27 -4.38 -11.34
C ASP A 79 -1.44 -4.30 -9.80
N LEU A 80 -2.51 -4.89 -9.25
CA LEU A 80 -2.80 -4.89 -7.81
C LEU A 80 -2.73 -6.27 -7.19
N ARG A 81 -3.10 -7.32 -7.94
CA ARG A 81 -3.33 -8.68 -7.41
C ARG A 81 -2.16 -9.26 -6.61
N GLU A 82 -0.91 -8.91 -6.97
CA GLU A 82 0.28 -9.37 -6.27
C GLU A 82 0.49 -8.70 -4.91
N ASN A 83 -0.02 -7.48 -4.75
CA ASN A 83 0.07 -6.70 -3.53
C ASN A 83 -1.17 -6.81 -2.66
N LEU A 84 -2.20 -7.59 -3.03
CA LEU A 84 -3.34 -7.81 -2.14
C LEU A 84 -2.91 -8.50 -0.84
N TRP A 85 -3.48 -8.03 0.26
CA TRP A 85 -3.40 -8.67 1.57
C TRP A 85 -4.47 -9.75 1.70
N PHE A 86 -4.16 -10.81 2.45
CA PHE A 86 -5.09 -11.90 2.74
C PHE A 86 -5.02 -12.27 4.22
N ASN A 87 -6.19 -12.52 4.82
CA ASN A 87 -6.30 -13.06 6.17
C ASN A 87 -6.17 -14.59 6.15
N PHE A 88 -4.95 -15.12 6.16
CA PHE A 88 -4.73 -16.57 6.15
C PHE A 88 -5.18 -17.31 7.43
N ALA A 89 -5.72 -16.60 8.42
CA ALA A 89 -6.36 -17.21 9.58
C ALA A 89 -7.82 -17.63 9.31
N GLU A 90 -8.42 -17.12 8.23
CA GLU A 90 -9.76 -17.50 7.75
C GLU A 90 -9.71 -18.62 6.72
N ILE A 91 -10.71 -19.52 6.77
CA ILE A 91 -10.99 -20.48 5.71
C ILE A 91 -12.03 -19.82 4.77
N PRO A 92 -11.67 -19.51 3.52
CA PRO A 92 -12.57 -18.74 2.67
C PRO A 92 -13.91 -19.44 2.42
N LYS A 93 -15.01 -18.70 2.65
CA LYS A 93 -16.39 -19.08 2.29
C LYS A 93 -16.92 -20.29 3.08
N ASN A 94 -16.48 -20.47 4.33
CA ASN A 94 -17.04 -21.50 5.21
C ASN A 94 -18.22 -20.96 6.06
N GLY A 95 -18.47 -19.65 6.04
CA GLY A 95 -19.54 -19.00 6.81
C GLY A 95 -19.25 -18.88 8.30
N LEU A 96 -17.99 -19.03 8.72
CA LEU A 96 -17.54 -18.95 10.10
C LEU A 96 -16.54 -17.80 10.27
N ASP A 97 -16.34 -17.40 11.51
CA ASP A 97 -15.25 -16.53 11.95
C ASP A 97 -14.21 -17.47 12.59
N ASP A 98 -13.27 -17.94 11.78
CA ASP A 98 -12.30 -18.98 12.17
C ASP A 98 -11.25 -18.46 13.15
N ASP A 99 -11.00 -17.16 13.08
CA ASP A 99 -9.95 -16.49 13.84
C ASP A 99 -10.46 -15.64 15.01
N SER A 100 -11.77 -15.66 15.22
CA SER A 100 -12.52 -15.03 16.32
C SER A 100 -12.26 -13.52 16.45
N ASN A 101 -12.09 -12.81 15.34
CA ASN A 101 -11.98 -11.34 15.33
C ASN A 101 -13.33 -10.61 15.38
N GLY A 102 -14.44 -11.33 15.19
CA GLY A 102 -15.80 -10.79 15.06
C GLY A 102 -16.25 -10.51 13.62
N TYR A 103 -15.51 -10.99 12.61
CA TYR A 103 -15.72 -10.74 11.19
C TYR A 103 -15.72 -12.06 10.41
N VAL A 104 -16.90 -12.51 9.98
CA VAL A 104 -17.07 -13.78 9.26
C VAL A 104 -16.52 -13.68 7.84
N ASP A 105 -15.71 -14.66 7.42
CA ASP A 105 -15.16 -14.78 6.07
C ASP A 105 -14.40 -13.52 5.58
N ASP A 106 -13.60 -12.85 6.44
CA ASP A 106 -12.83 -11.63 6.10
C ASP A 106 -11.49 -11.94 5.38
N TYR A 107 -11.46 -12.98 4.55
CA TYR A 107 -10.23 -13.50 3.93
C TYR A 107 -9.52 -12.48 3.03
N ARG A 108 -10.25 -11.63 2.31
CA ARG A 108 -9.67 -10.61 1.39
C ARG A 108 -9.78 -9.18 1.91
N GLY A 109 -10.15 -9.02 3.18
CA GLY A 109 -10.55 -7.75 3.77
C GLY A 109 -12.01 -7.79 4.20
N TRP A 110 -12.61 -6.62 4.37
CA TRP A 110 -13.94 -6.51 4.98
C TRP A 110 -14.84 -5.51 4.25
N SER A 111 -16.11 -5.86 4.04
CA SER A 111 -17.15 -4.92 3.63
C SER A 111 -18.18 -4.77 4.73
N THR A 112 -18.42 -3.53 5.16
CA THR A 112 -19.47 -3.25 6.13
C THR A 112 -20.88 -3.34 5.51
N TYR A 113 -20.98 -3.27 4.18
CA TYR A 113 -22.23 -3.42 3.45
C TYR A 113 -22.66 -4.89 3.34
N THR A 114 -21.74 -5.78 2.93
CA THR A 114 -22.05 -7.20 2.72
C THR A 114 -21.73 -8.08 3.91
N ARG A 115 -21.03 -7.55 4.92
CA ARG A 115 -20.64 -8.25 6.15
C ARG A 115 -19.75 -9.48 5.89
N ASN A 116 -18.87 -9.39 4.89
CA ASN A 116 -17.87 -10.38 4.50
C ASN A 116 -16.84 -9.75 3.55
N ASP A 117 -16.02 -10.54 2.86
CA ASP A 117 -15.01 -10.09 1.89
C ASP A 117 -15.54 -9.84 0.45
N SER A 118 -16.86 -9.79 0.25
CA SER A 118 -17.47 -9.54 -1.06
C SER A 118 -17.69 -8.05 -1.33
N PHE A 119 -16.63 -7.34 -1.67
CA PHE A 119 -16.70 -5.93 -2.09
C PHE A 119 -16.89 -5.76 -3.61
N GLY A 120 -17.43 -4.60 -4.00
CA GLY A 120 -17.52 -4.17 -5.40
C GLY A 120 -16.15 -3.82 -5.99
N THR A 121 -16.10 -3.54 -7.30
CA THR A 121 -14.85 -3.13 -7.95
C THR A 121 -14.42 -1.70 -7.60
N GLY A 122 -15.35 -0.83 -7.19
CA GLY A 122 -15.10 0.57 -6.84
C GLY A 122 -14.63 1.44 -8.02
N GLN A 123 -15.30 2.55 -8.29
CA GLN A 123 -14.81 3.50 -9.30
C GLN A 123 -13.69 4.39 -8.74
N HIS A 124 -13.74 4.65 -7.43
CA HIS A 124 -12.79 5.51 -6.74
C HIS A 124 -11.71 4.68 -6.01
N GLY A 125 -12.07 3.59 -5.35
CA GLY A 125 -11.16 2.80 -4.54
C GLY A 125 -10.09 2.07 -5.35
N THR A 126 -10.39 1.58 -6.56
CA THR A 126 -9.37 0.97 -7.43
C THR A 126 -8.22 1.93 -7.77
N PRO A 127 -8.44 3.15 -8.30
CA PRO A 127 -7.34 4.07 -8.56
C PRO A 127 -6.63 4.53 -7.27
N VAL A 128 -7.34 4.70 -6.15
CA VAL A 128 -6.71 5.00 -4.84
C VAL A 128 -5.77 3.86 -4.42
N CYS A 129 -6.21 2.61 -4.55
CA CYS A 129 -5.41 1.43 -4.30
C CYS A 129 -4.21 1.33 -5.26
N GLY A 130 -4.37 1.71 -6.52
CA GLY A 130 -3.28 1.82 -7.50
C GLY A 130 -2.19 2.78 -7.04
N LEU A 131 -2.57 4.00 -6.65
CA LEU A 131 -1.61 4.99 -6.15
C LEU A 131 -0.90 4.53 -4.87
N ALA A 132 -1.62 3.83 -3.99
CA ALA A 132 -1.07 3.37 -2.72
C ALA A 132 -0.18 2.11 -2.87
N ALA A 133 -0.57 1.17 -3.74
CA ALA A 133 -0.09 -0.22 -3.67
C ALA A 133 0.03 -0.93 -5.03
N ALA A 134 -0.03 -0.24 -6.17
CA ALA A 134 0.33 -0.84 -7.45
C ALA A 134 1.72 -1.50 -7.38
N LYS A 135 1.82 -2.66 -8.00
CA LYS A 135 3.04 -3.47 -8.01
C LYS A 135 4.06 -2.81 -8.93
N GLY A 136 5.05 -2.17 -8.34
CA GLY A 136 6.10 -1.54 -9.14
C GLY A 136 7.06 -2.55 -9.76
N ASN A 137 7.58 -2.17 -10.92
CA ASN A 137 8.58 -2.91 -11.70
C ASN A 137 8.11 -4.32 -12.10
N ASN A 138 6.88 -4.40 -12.61
CA ASN A 138 6.29 -5.63 -13.16
C ASN A 138 6.00 -5.51 -14.67
N GLY A 139 6.37 -4.39 -15.31
CA GLY A 139 6.11 -4.11 -16.72
C GLY A 139 4.64 -3.85 -17.06
N ILE A 140 3.79 -3.53 -16.07
CA ILE A 140 2.35 -3.31 -16.23
C ILE A 140 2.01 -1.94 -15.62
N GLY A 141 1.02 -1.25 -16.21
CA GLY A 141 0.35 -0.12 -15.57
C GLY A 141 1.29 0.95 -14.98
N ILE A 142 1.10 1.22 -13.69
CA ILE A 142 1.74 2.29 -12.93
C ILE A 142 2.60 1.73 -11.80
N SER A 143 3.44 2.57 -11.21
CA SER A 143 4.20 2.22 -10.01
C SER A 143 3.65 2.94 -8.78
N SER A 144 3.52 2.26 -7.65
CA SER A 144 3.30 2.95 -6.37
C SER A 144 4.63 3.43 -5.77
N PRO A 145 4.61 4.35 -4.79
CA PRO A 145 5.81 4.68 -4.02
C PRO A 145 6.43 3.47 -3.28
N SER A 146 5.69 2.38 -3.06
CA SER A 146 6.17 1.20 -2.36
C SER A 146 5.78 -0.08 -3.09
N TRP A 147 6.67 -0.56 -3.95
CA TRP A 147 6.41 -1.61 -4.94
C TRP A 147 5.91 -2.93 -4.36
N ASN A 148 6.32 -3.28 -3.13
CA ASN A 148 6.16 -4.63 -2.56
C ASN A 148 5.33 -4.70 -1.27
N ILE A 149 4.42 -3.74 -1.03
CA ILE A 149 3.57 -3.75 0.17
C ILE A 149 2.38 -4.71 0.05
N LYS A 150 1.66 -4.88 1.16
CA LYS A 150 0.34 -5.54 1.14
C LYS A 150 -0.78 -4.53 1.34
N LEU A 151 -1.83 -4.65 0.55
CA LEU A 151 -3.02 -3.82 0.54
C LEU A 151 -4.15 -4.55 1.24
N MET A 152 -4.46 -4.14 2.47
CA MET A 152 -5.70 -4.50 3.14
C MET A 152 -6.79 -3.55 2.66
N PHE A 153 -7.91 -4.10 2.20
CA PHE A 153 -9.03 -3.30 1.75
C PHE A 153 -10.23 -3.40 2.70
N VAL A 154 -10.89 -2.27 2.93
CA VAL A 154 -12.15 -2.21 3.66
C VAL A 154 -13.15 -1.41 2.83
N GLU A 155 -14.26 -2.02 2.46
CA GLU A 155 -15.35 -1.33 1.80
C GLU A 155 -16.32 -0.75 2.84
N GLY A 156 -16.63 0.54 2.70
CA GLY A 156 -17.66 1.19 3.51
C GLY A 156 -17.54 2.71 3.51
N GLY A 157 -18.38 3.36 4.31
CA GLY A 157 -18.54 4.83 4.32
C GLY A 157 -20.00 5.25 4.25
N GLY A 158 -20.28 6.44 3.72
CA GLY A 158 -21.63 7.00 3.69
C GLY A 158 -21.99 7.68 5.00
N ASP A 159 -22.65 6.97 5.92
CA ASP A 159 -23.05 7.52 7.21
C ASP A 159 -21.98 7.34 8.31
N GLU A 160 -22.15 8.07 9.42
CA GLU A 160 -21.20 8.09 10.53
C GLU A 160 -21.05 6.72 11.22
N ALA A 161 -22.14 5.97 11.37
CA ALA A 161 -22.11 4.66 12.02
C ALA A 161 -21.29 3.68 11.19
N ASN A 162 -21.52 3.67 9.86
CA ASN A 162 -20.78 2.84 8.94
C ASN A 162 -19.31 3.25 8.84
N ALA A 163 -19.02 4.56 8.85
CA ALA A 163 -17.65 5.07 8.90
C ALA A 163 -16.92 4.62 10.17
N ILE A 164 -17.56 4.67 11.35
CA ILE A 164 -16.94 4.17 12.59
C ILE A 164 -16.67 2.66 12.49
N GLU A 165 -17.60 1.90 11.90
CA GLU A 165 -17.45 0.47 11.72
C GLU A 165 -16.27 0.12 10.79
N THR A 166 -16.09 0.84 9.68
CA THR A 166 -14.97 0.59 8.76
C THR A 166 -13.62 0.82 9.43
N TYR A 167 -13.50 1.82 10.32
CA TYR A 167 -12.27 2.03 11.10
C TYR A 167 -12.06 0.98 12.21
N ALA A 168 -13.12 0.33 12.69
CA ALA A 168 -13.02 -0.67 13.75
C ALA A 168 -12.29 -1.93 13.29
N TYR A 169 -12.46 -2.33 12.02
CA TYR A 169 -11.79 -3.49 11.43
C TYR A 169 -10.25 -3.38 11.44
N PRO A 170 -9.61 -2.39 10.78
CA PRO A 170 -8.15 -2.27 10.79
C PRO A 170 -7.61 -2.03 12.21
N TRP A 171 -8.38 -1.38 13.09
CA TRP A 171 -8.02 -1.27 14.50
C TRP A 171 -7.97 -2.63 15.20
N ARG A 172 -9.00 -3.47 15.03
CA ARG A 172 -9.05 -4.82 15.60
C ARG A 172 -7.88 -5.66 15.13
N MET A 173 -7.65 -5.65 13.82
CA MET A 173 -6.58 -6.38 13.15
C MET A 173 -5.20 -5.94 13.67
N ARG A 174 -4.97 -4.62 13.80
CA ARG A 174 -3.73 -4.06 14.37
C ARG A 174 -3.57 -4.38 15.85
N LYS A 175 -4.64 -4.34 16.63
CA LYS A 175 -4.62 -4.67 18.06
C LYS A 175 -4.15 -6.11 18.28
N MET A 176 -4.74 -7.06 17.55
CA MET A 176 -4.36 -8.48 17.63
C MET A 176 -2.90 -8.73 17.19
N TYR A 177 -2.45 -8.06 16.14
CA TYR A 177 -1.03 -8.12 15.74
C TYR A 177 -0.10 -7.65 16.87
N ASN A 178 -0.41 -6.52 17.52
CA ASN A 178 0.42 -6.00 18.61
C ASN A 178 0.40 -6.91 19.84
N GLU A 179 -0.79 -7.37 20.25
CA GLU A 179 -0.98 -8.24 21.43
C GLU A 179 -0.31 -9.61 21.27
N SER A 180 -0.20 -10.11 20.04
CA SER A 180 0.51 -11.35 19.72
C SER A 180 2.03 -11.19 19.57
N GLY A 181 2.56 -9.98 19.71
CA GLY A 181 3.97 -9.68 19.44
C GLY A 181 4.36 -9.86 17.98
N GLY A 182 3.44 -9.56 17.06
CA GLY A 182 3.63 -9.65 15.62
C GLY A 182 3.43 -11.03 15.00
N LYS A 183 2.97 -12.02 15.78
CA LYS A 183 2.79 -13.40 15.33
C LYS A 183 1.47 -13.65 14.60
N GLN A 184 0.41 -12.98 15.03
CA GLN A 184 -0.91 -13.05 14.39
C GLN A 184 -1.05 -11.91 13.40
N ARG A 185 -1.70 -12.20 12.26
CA ARG A 185 -2.24 -11.19 11.34
C ARG A 185 -1.18 -10.15 10.97
N ARG A 186 -0.12 -10.57 10.24
CA ARG A 186 0.97 -9.67 9.79
C ARG A 186 0.37 -8.39 9.19
N LEU A 187 0.32 -7.33 10.00
CA LEU A 187 -0.40 -6.09 9.70
C LEU A 187 0.37 -4.87 10.18
N CYS A 188 0.46 -3.94 9.24
CA CYS A 188 0.82 -2.54 9.37
C CYS A 188 2.13 -2.31 10.12
N SER A 189 3.19 -2.06 9.36
CA SER A 189 4.39 -1.38 9.85
C SER A 189 4.06 -0.22 10.79
N ARG A 190 4.96 0.10 11.72
CA ARG A 190 4.84 1.10 12.80
C ARG A 190 4.29 2.50 12.42
N ASN A 191 4.06 2.80 11.15
CA ASN A 191 3.47 4.04 10.68
C ASN A 191 1.99 3.87 10.29
N LYS A 192 1.12 4.57 11.04
CA LYS A 192 -0.31 4.73 10.77
C LYS A 192 -0.53 5.33 9.38
N TYR A 193 -0.79 4.52 8.37
CA TYR A 193 -1.39 5.00 7.12
C TYR A 193 -2.70 4.26 6.90
N ILE A 194 -3.76 4.75 7.56
CA ILE A 194 -5.13 4.50 7.11
C ILE A 194 -5.42 5.63 6.14
N LEU A 195 -5.46 5.32 4.85
CA LEU A 195 -5.90 6.25 3.83
C LEU A 195 -7.42 6.11 3.73
N GLY A 196 -8.14 7.06 4.34
CA GLY A 196 -9.58 7.22 4.17
C GLY A 196 -9.83 8.55 3.46
N CYS A 197 -10.32 8.50 2.22
CA CYS A 197 -10.86 9.67 1.55
C CYS A 197 -12.34 9.79 1.92
N ARG A 198 -12.75 11.00 2.32
CA ARG A 198 -14.14 11.34 2.66
C ARG A 198 -14.96 11.61 1.40
#